data_AF-A0A971TJ47-F1
#
_entry.id   AF-A0A971TJ47-F1
#
_cell.length_a   1.000
_cell.length_b   1.000
_cell.length_c   1.000
_cell.angle_alpha   90.00
_cell.angle_beta   90.00
_cell.angle_gamma   90.00
#
_symmetry.space_group_name_H-M   'P 1'
#
loop_
_entity.id
_entity.type
_entity.pdbx_description
1 polymer ?
#
loop_
_entity_poly.entity_id
_entity_poly.type
_entity_poly.pdbx_seq_one_letter_code
_entity_poly.pdbx_strand_id
1 'polypeptide(L)'
;MVHADTIVATADDELSIEPSQFRFELAAGNKETNGSLGPLGLEAGSHKVWLTVFDGDRRVEAKEVPLLIVDRANIVRTFGARYGSLEYDMPVVTGHGTTTQWSSLWKTGEAPDLVVDFESPAKFVLWRGMSYAPAWALDNVMTANFFAETVEPGVFRDCCEMMSDRRCVYTHTRLIHSSPARAVIHWRYPLVDSAYTVCRDQWVDEMYFVYPDAVAVRNVTIHLDPKDEQVWRFCPQTGRRIPCSMIGAPRGKRTFNDMELITVNPAGASSQRITPVKALTILDTHDVTQPCAWPEPPDFGKSLDAYIFRMNYRSRPGVFVASHGRNMHVRLQPNTGMRYQAGALVADDRWVQVGDLPSLFADHIHWPVTRGYGTTPLTDPSQFLDRPTHTFLGYANNAPVSVAESGAVTWSWLCGIAPDDDARLRTLVAEWLTPSAVDGAQYDPLQRAYRVQPGQADLALSADLNRPTFILEGCRSVHPRLNGRAMDVEHFAVGVERTIKGVETIVTFRGDLPSAGVLTFGGETHAH
;
A
#
# COMPACT_ATOMS: atom_id res chain seq x y z
N MET A 1 -2.47 -22.82 -8.17
CA MET A 1 -3.48 -21.73 -8.21
C MET A 1 -4.38 -21.92 -9.42
N VAL A 2 -5.71 -21.83 -9.28
CA VAL A 2 -6.64 -21.87 -10.43
C VAL A 2 -6.96 -20.42 -10.83
N HIS A 3 -6.65 -20.05 -12.06
CA HIS A 3 -7.02 -18.77 -12.64
C HIS A 3 -7.60 -19.02 -14.03
N ALA A 4 -8.83 -18.57 -14.29
CA ALA A 4 -9.49 -18.62 -15.61
C ALA A 4 -9.30 -19.98 -16.35
N ASP A 5 -9.77 -21.08 -15.76
CA ASP A 5 -9.70 -22.45 -16.29
C ASP A 5 -8.29 -23.05 -16.48
N THR A 6 -7.24 -22.39 -15.98
CA THR A 6 -5.86 -22.87 -16.03
C THR A 6 -5.35 -23.21 -14.64
N ILE A 7 -4.75 -24.41 -14.49
CA ILE A 7 -4.05 -24.81 -13.27
C ILE A 7 -2.59 -24.36 -13.42
N VAL A 8 -2.06 -23.65 -12.42
CA VAL A 8 -0.65 -23.27 -12.34
C VAL A 8 -0.02 -23.95 -11.13
N ALA A 9 1.06 -24.70 -11.37
CA ALA A 9 1.82 -25.45 -10.37
C ALA A 9 3.33 -25.42 -10.68
N THR A 10 4.15 -25.59 -9.66
CA THR A 10 5.61 -25.81 -9.79
C THR A 10 5.92 -27.30 -9.86
N ALA A 11 7.14 -27.65 -10.28
CA ALA A 11 7.57 -29.05 -10.43
C ALA A 11 7.53 -29.85 -9.11
N ASP A 12 7.57 -29.16 -7.97
CA ASP A 12 7.60 -29.74 -6.62
C ASP A 12 6.31 -29.50 -5.81
N ASP A 13 5.28 -28.86 -6.41
CA ASP A 13 4.04 -28.56 -5.70
C ASP A 13 3.22 -29.83 -5.46
N GLU A 14 2.82 -30.04 -4.20
CA GLU A 14 1.85 -31.05 -3.80
C GLU A 14 0.45 -30.43 -3.85
N LEU A 15 -0.43 -30.92 -4.73
CA LEU A 15 -1.81 -30.44 -4.81
C LEU A 15 -2.69 -31.27 -3.85
N SER A 16 -2.99 -30.72 -2.67
CA SER A 16 -3.86 -31.36 -1.67
C SER A 16 -5.23 -30.68 -1.63
N ILE A 17 -6.30 -31.48 -1.69
CA ILE A 17 -7.68 -31.03 -1.38
C ILE A 17 -8.12 -31.79 -0.13
N GLU A 18 -8.57 -31.07 0.90
CA GLU A 18 -9.19 -31.70 2.08
C GLU A 18 -10.56 -32.29 1.70
N PRO A 19 -10.86 -33.53 2.10
CA PRO A 19 -11.94 -34.30 1.52
C PRO A 19 -13.29 -33.92 2.11
N SER A 20 -14.33 -34.00 1.26
CA SER A 20 -15.50 -34.74 1.76
C SER A 20 -16.17 -35.65 0.72
N GLN A 21 -16.10 -35.41 -0.60
CA GLN A 21 -16.76 -36.32 -1.56
C GLN A 21 -16.10 -36.56 -2.93
N PHE A 22 -15.09 -35.79 -3.34
CA PHE A 22 -14.55 -35.88 -4.71
C PHE A 22 -13.06 -36.25 -4.75
N ARG A 23 -12.68 -37.15 -5.67
CA ARG A 23 -11.30 -37.46 -6.03
C ARG A 23 -11.03 -37.00 -7.46
N PHE A 24 -9.80 -36.59 -7.75
CA PHE A 24 -9.38 -36.20 -9.09
C PHE A 24 -8.15 -37.01 -9.53
N GLU A 25 -8.09 -37.32 -10.82
CA GLU A 25 -6.89 -37.87 -11.48
C GLU A 25 -6.43 -36.88 -12.54
N LEU A 26 -5.11 -36.66 -12.59
CA LEU A 26 -4.45 -35.83 -13.61
C LEU A 26 -3.51 -36.70 -14.43
N ALA A 27 -3.79 -36.81 -15.73
CA ALA A 27 -2.94 -37.56 -16.66
C ALA A 27 -2.22 -36.62 -17.62
N ALA A 28 -0.89 -36.80 -17.73
CA ALA A 28 -0.02 -36.10 -18.68
C ALA A 28 0.83 -37.14 -19.43
N GLY A 29 0.49 -37.41 -20.70
CA GLY A 29 1.10 -38.51 -21.45
C GLY A 29 0.73 -39.89 -20.88
N ASN A 30 1.70 -40.79 -20.71
CA ASN A 30 1.50 -42.17 -20.21
C ASN A 30 1.55 -42.31 -18.68
N LYS A 31 1.46 -41.20 -17.92
CA LYS A 31 1.51 -41.20 -16.46
C LYS A 31 0.14 -40.83 -15.89
N GLU A 32 -0.41 -41.72 -15.06
CA GLU A 32 -1.64 -41.52 -14.27
C GLU A 32 -1.29 -41.50 -12.78
N THR A 33 -1.92 -40.63 -12.00
CA THR A 33 -1.74 -40.54 -10.53
C THR A 33 -3.08 -40.55 -9.81
N ASN A 34 -3.18 -41.39 -8.76
CA ASN A 34 -4.38 -41.54 -7.93
C ASN A 34 -4.12 -40.98 -6.52
N GLY A 35 -4.91 -39.97 -6.11
CA GLY A 35 -4.84 -39.39 -4.76
C GLY A 35 -4.07 -38.07 -4.69
N SER A 36 -3.51 -37.74 -3.50
CA SER A 36 -2.65 -36.57 -3.31
C SER A 36 -1.56 -36.54 -4.38
N LEU A 37 -1.50 -35.45 -5.15
CA LEU A 37 -0.58 -35.36 -6.27
C LEU A 37 0.86 -35.27 -5.77
N GLY A 38 1.60 -36.37 -5.89
CA GLY A 38 3.06 -36.31 -5.93
C GLY A 38 3.54 -35.54 -7.17
N PRO A 39 4.82 -35.13 -7.21
CA PRO A 39 5.36 -34.30 -8.29
C PRO A 39 5.16 -34.96 -9.65
N LEU A 40 4.49 -34.24 -10.57
CA LEU A 40 4.14 -34.73 -11.91
C LEU A 40 5.38 -34.99 -12.79
N GLY A 41 6.55 -34.49 -12.39
CA GLY A 41 7.82 -34.70 -13.10
C GLY A 41 7.80 -34.15 -14.52
N LEU A 42 7.07 -33.06 -14.73
CA LEU A 42 6.92 -32.36 -15.99
C LEU A 42 7.84 -31.13 -15.99
N GLU A 43 8.48 -30.87 -17.13
CA GLU A 43 9.35 -29.70 -17.31
C GLU A 43 8.53 -28.40 -17.43
N ALA A 44 9.18 -27.25 -17.24
CA ALA A 44 8.51 -25.94 -17.39
C ALA A 44 7.95 -25.76 -18.82
N GLY A 45 6.71 -25.30 -18.92
CA GLY A 45 6.00 -25.17 -20.20
C GLY A 45 4.50 -25.35 -20.08
N SER A 46 3.80 -25.13 -21.19
CA SER A 46 2.35 -25.35 -21.28
C SER A 46 2.08 -26.79 -21.65
N HIS A 47 1.32 -27.47 -20.81
CA HIS A 47 0.94 -28.87 -20.94
C HIS A 47 -0.58 -28.97 -21.04
N LYS A 48 -1.05 -30.03 -21.70
CA LYS A 48 -2.45 -30.42 -21.69
C LYS A 48 -2.59 -31.60 -20.76
N VAL A 49 -3.46 -31.48 -19.78
CA VAL A 49 -3.73 -32.57 -18.83
C VAL A 49 -5.21 -32.89 -18.82
N TRP A 50 -5.50 -34.17 -18.65
CA TRP A 50 -6.87 -34.62 -18.43
C TRP A 50 -7.18 -34.54 -16.95
N LEU A 51 -8.09 -33.64 -16.60
CA LEU A 51 -8.69 -33.61 -15.27
C LEU A 51 -9.89 -34.53 -15.28
N THR A 52 -9.85 -35.62 -14.51
CA THR A 52 -11.01 -36.51 -14.31
C THR A 52 -11.53 -36.35 -12.90
N VAL A 53 -12.83 -36.11 -12.77
CA VAL A 53 -13.55 -35.94 -11.50
C VAL A 53 -14.30 -37.23 -11.16
N PHE A 54 -14.13 -37.73 -9.95
CA PHE A 54 -14.82 -38.91 -9.42
C PHE A 54 -15.68 -38.56 -8.20
N ASP A 55 -16.86 -39.16 -8.13
CA ASP A 55 -17.78 -39.18 -6.98
C ASP A 55 -17.82 -40.63 -6.48
N GLY A 56 -17.10 -40.90 -5.38
CA GLY A 56 -16.72 -42.27 -5.01
C GLY A 56 -15.86 -42.93 -6.09
N ASP A 57 -16.28 -44.10 -6.59
CA ASP A 57 -15.63 -44.82 -7.69
C ASP A 57 -16.21 -44.46 -9.08
N ARG A 58 -17.21 -43.57 -9.13
CA ARG A 58 -17.88 -43.21 -10.37
C ARG A 58 -17.21 -41.99 -11.00
N ARG A 59 -16.71 -42.14 -12.23
CA ARG A 59 -16.26 -41.02 -13.07
C ARG A 59 -17.46 -40.13 -13.41
N VAL A 60 -17.40 -38.86 -12.99
CA VAL A 60 -18.47 -37.87 -13.16
C VAL A 60 -18.18 -36.94 -14.32
N GLU A 61 -16.94 -36.52 -14.46
CA GLU A 61 -16.54 -35.57 -15.50
C GLU A 61 -15.10 -35.84 -15.92
N ALA A 62 -14.77 -35.56 -17.18
CA ALA A 62 -13.39 -35.46 -17.60
C ALA A 62 -13.23 -34.39 -18.66
N LYS A 63 -12.29 -33.48 -18.43
CA LYS A 63 -12.02 -32.35 -19.32
C LYS A 63 -10.52 -32.21 -19.52
N GLU A 64 -10.11 -32.01 -20.76
CA GLU A 64 -8.76 -31.54 -21.06
C GLU A 64 -8.65 -30.09 -20.58
N VAL A 65 -7.74 -29.84 -19.66
CA VAL A 65 -7.47 -28.50 -19.12
C VAL A 65 -6.01 -28.13 -19.40
N PRO A 66 -5.74 -26.85 -19.73
CA PRO A 66 -4.38 -26.36 -19.81
C PRO A 66 -3.74 -26.35 -18.41
N LEU A 67 -2.55 -26.94 -18.31
CA LEU A 67 -1.69 -26.91 -17.14
C LEU A 67 -0.40 -26.19 -17.51
N LEU A 68 -0.16 -25.04 -16.91
CA LEU A 68 1.10 -24.32 -17.11
C LEU A 68 2.03 -24.64 -15.93
N ILE A 69 3.17 -25.26 -16.23
CA ILE A 69 4.22 -25.53 -15.24
C ILE A 69 5.28 -24.46 -15.35
N VAL A 70 5.51 -23.75 -14.25
CA VAL A 70 6.47 -22.66 -14.19
C VAL A 70 7.56 -22.98 -13.17
N ASP A 71 8.78 -22.56 -13.47
CA ASP A 71 9.85 -22.50 -12.48
C ASP A 71 9.40 -21.56 -11.33
N ARG A 72 9.66 -21.91 -10.08
CA ARG A 72 9.26 -21.13 -8.90
C ARG A 72 9.85 -19.72 -8.92
N ALA A 73 11.01 -19.55 -9.57
CA ALA A 73 11.64 -18.25 -9.84
C ALA A 73 10.95 -17.45 -10.95
N ASN A 74 10.17 -18.12 -11.82
CA ASN A 74 9.42 -17.58 -12.95
C ASN A 74 7.90 -17.72 -12.78
N ILE A 75 7.39 -17.87 -11.54
CA ILE A 75 5.97 -17.64 -11.28
C ILE A 75 5.71 -16.23 -11.80
N VAL A 76 5.00 -16.14 -12.93
CA VAL A 76 4.44 -14.89 -13.42
C VAL A 76 3.57 -14.42 -12.27
N ARG A 77 4.09 -13.49 -11.47
CA ARG A 77 3.34 -12.94 -10.35
C ARG A 77 2.18 -12.20 -10.98
N THR A 78 0.99 -12.75 -10.93
CA THR A 78 -0.18 -12.06 -11.45
C THR A 78 -0.60 -11.02 -10.43
N PHE A 79 -1.00 -9.84 -10.89
CA PHE A 79 -1.59 -8.85 -10.00
C PHE A 79 -2.82 -9.43 -9.28
N GLY A 80 -2.91 -9.21 -7.96
CA GLY A 80 -4.07 -9.61 -7.18
C GLY A 80 -3.85 -9.45 -5.68
N ALA A 81 -4.94 -9.18 -4.97
CA ALA A 81 -4.95 -9.13 -3.51
C ALA A 81 -5.53 -10.41 -2.91
N ARG A 82 -4.95 -10.84 -1.79
CA ARG A 82 -5.35 -12.05 -1.04
C ARG A 82 -5.11 -11.87 0.45
N TYR A 83 -5.86 -12.65 1.23
CA TYR A 83 -5.49 -12.92 2.61
C TYR A 83 -4.33 -13.92 2.68
N GLY A 84 -3.52 -13.84 3.73
CA GLY A 84 -2.45 -14.78 4.03
C GLY A 84 -2.00 -14.70 5.49
N SER A 85 -1.06 -15.55 5.87
CA SER A 85 -0.33 -15.43 7.14
C SER A 85 1.11 -15.06 6.86
N LEU A 86 1.52 -13.90 7.33
CA LEU A 86 2.91 -13.47 7.31
C LEU A 86 3.49 -13.70 8.70
N GLU A 87 4.64 -14.35 8.74
CA GLU A 87 5.33 -14.75 9.95
C GLU A 87 6.53 -13.83 10.22
N TYR A 88 7.00 -13.85 11.46
CA TYR A 88 8.24 -13.22 11.88
C TYR A 88 9.04 -14.19 12.73
N ASP A 89 10.23 -14.51 12.25
CA ASP A 89 11.00 -15.64 12.79
C ASP A 89 11.93 -15.25 13.94
N MET A 90 11.98 -13.97 14.28
CA MET A 90 12.83 -13.45 15.35
C MET A 90 12.03 -13.23 16.64
N PRO A 91 12.68 -13.18 17.82
CA PRO A 91 11.98 -12.91 19.07
C PRO A 91 11.31 -11.54 19.07
N VAL A 92 10.03 -11.49 19.44
CA VAL A 92 9.25 -10.25 19.56
C VAL A 92 9.44 -9.66 20.95
N VAL A 93 9.74 -8.36 21.01
CA VAL A 93 9.99 -7.68 22.28
C VAL A 93 8.67 -7.33 22.97
N THR A 94 8.51 -7.75 24.23
CA THR A 94 7.28 -7.55 25.01
C THR A 94 7.39 -6.52 26.13
N GLY A 95 8.60 -6.03 26.39
CA GLY A 95 8.91 -5.03 27.40
C GLY A 95 10.43 -4.88 27.59
N HIS A 96 10.87 -4.10 28.57
CA HIS A 96 12.30 -3.92 28.87
C HIS A 96 12.96 -5.27 29.22
N GLY A 97 13.72 -5.82 28.28
CA GLY A 97 14.48 -7.06 28.46
C GLY A 97 13.69 -8.37 28.36
N THR A 98 12.43 -8.32 27.89
CA THR A 98 11.62 -9.55 27.71
C THR A 98 11.24 -9.76 26.25
N THR A 99 11.33 -11.01 25.79
CA THR A 99 10.95 -11.41 24.43
C THR A 99 10.05 -12.64 24.46
N THR A 100 9.29 -12.84 23.38
CA THR A 100 8.48 -14.03 23.15
C THR A 100 8.50 -14.42 21.68
N GLN A 101 8.05 -15.63 21.36
CA GLN A 101 7.92 -16.08 19.98
C GLN A 101 6.70 -15.45 19.30
N TRP A 102 6.84 -15.11 18.03
CA TRP A 102 5.77 -14.53 17.21
C TRP A 102 4.47 -15.35 17.26
N SER A 103 4.57 -16.67 17.08
CA SER A 103 3.43 -17.61 17.12
C SER A 103 2.70 -17.61 18.46
N SER A 104 3.35 -17.20 19.55
CA SER A 104 2.75 -17.14 20.89
C SER A 104 1.93 -15.86 21.13
N LEU A 105 2.07 -14.83 20.28
CA LEU A 105 1.41 -13.53 20.45
C LEU A 105 0.00 -13.46 19.87
N TRP A 106 -0.29 -14.30 18.88
CA TRP A 106 -1.44 -14.12 18.02
C TRP A 106 -2.44 -15.25 18.20
N LYS A 107 -3.64 -14.88 18.62
CA LYS A 107 -4.82 -15.75 18.62
C LYS A 107 -5.71 -15.36 17.44
N THR A 108 -5.18 -15.48 16.23
CA THR A 108 -5.84 -15.06 14.99
C THR A 108 -6.29 -16.28 14.17
N GLY A 109 -7.10 -16.04 13.14
CA GLY A 109 -7.41 -17.08 12.13
C GLY A 109 -6.19 -17.41 11.24
N GLU A 110 -6.40 -18.31 10.28
CA GLU A 110 -5.35 -18.86 9.40
C GLU A 110 -4.75 -17.86 8.41
N ALA A 111 -5.48 -16.79 8.06
CA ALA A 111 -5.04 -15.79 7.10
C ALA A 111 -5.35 -14.36 7.58
N PRO A 112 -4.68 -13.87 8.63
CA PRO A 112 -4.98 -12.58 9.26
C PRO A 112 -4.45 -11.36 8.49
N ASP A 113 -3.50 -11.57 7.59
CA ASP A 113 -2.78 -10.51 6.89
C ASP A 113 -3.28 -10.35 5.44
N LEU A 114 -3.06 -9.18 4.85
CA LEU A 114 -3.44 -8.90 3.46
C LEU A 114 -2.19 -8.59 2.64
N VAL A 115 -2.06 -9.25 1.49
CA VAL A 115 -0.98 -9.04 0.54
C VAL A 115 -1.57 -8.75 -0.84
N VAL A 116 -1.08 -7.68 -1.47
CA VAL A 116 -1.23 -7.44 -2.91
C VAL A 116 0.06 -7.83 -3.60
N ASP A 117 -0.06 -8.80 -4.49
CA ASP A 117 1.00 -9.23 -5.39
C ASP A 117 0.90 -8.42 -6.70
N PHE A 118 2.05 -8.11 -7.31
CA PHE A 118 2.18 -7.41 -8.58
C PHE A 118 2.98 -8.25 -9.57
N GLU A 119 2.98 -7.88 -10.85
CA GLU A 119 3.89 -8.48 -11.86
C GLU A 119 5.37 -8.23 -11.56
N SER A 120 5.67 -7.17 -10.80
CA SER A 120 7.00 -6.91 -10.28
C SER A 120 7.28 -7.66 -8.95
N PRO A 121 8.55 -7.71 -8.50
CA PRO A 121 8.89 -8.27 -7.19
C PRO A 121 8.28 -7.52 -5.99
N ALA A 122 7.74 -6.31 -6.19
CA ALA A 122 7.13 -5.52 -5.15
C ALA A 122 5.89 -6.20 -4.55
N LYS A 123 5.55 -5.81 -3.33
CA LYS A 123 4.29 -6.17 -2.67
C LYS A 123 3.73 -4.97 -1.94
N PHE A 124 2.41 -4.95 -1.77
CA PHE A 124 1.76 -4.04 -0.85
C PHE A 124 1.13 -4.86 0.28
N VAL A 125 1.55 -4.60 1.50
CA VAL A 125 1.34 -5.52 2.63
C VAL A 125 0.66 -4.79 3.77
N LEU A 126 -0.39 -5.39 4.33
CA LEU A 126 -0.98 -5.02 5.60
C LEU A 126 -0.80 -6.19 6.55
N TRP A 127 0.21 -6.07 7.41
CA TRP A 127 0.68 -7.14 8.29
C TRP A 127 0.43 -6.80 9.75
N ARG A 128 -0.04 -7.78 10.53
CA ARG A 128 -0.30 -7.64 11.98
C ARG A 128 0.95 -7.24 12.79
N GLY A 129 2.15 -7.54 12.28
CA GLY A 129 3.41 -7.11 12.91
C GLY A 129 3.63 -5.60 12.87
N MET A 130 2.90 -4.90 12.01
CA MET A 130 2.93 -3.46 11.81
C MET A 130 1.63 -2.78 12.24
N SER A 131 0.78 -3.46 13.04
CA SER A 131 -0.57 -2.97 13.37
C SER A 131 -1.44 -2.74 12.11
N TYR A 132 -1.19 -3.52 11.06
CA TYR A 132 -1.75 -3.38 9.71
C TYR A 132 -1.44 -2.06 9.00
N ALA A 133 -0.53 -1.22 9.54
CA ALA A 133 -0.04 -0.06 8.81
C ALA A 133 0.50 -0.53 7.45
N PRO A 134 -0.08 -0.04 6.32
CA PRO A 134 0.25 -0.59 5.03
C PRO A 134 1.71 -0.28 4.67
N ALA A 135 2.31 -1.14 3.86
CA ALA A 135 3.70 -0.95 3.47
C ALA A 135 3.96 -1.43 2.06
N TRP A 136 4.72 -0.63 1.32
CA TRP A 136 5.35 -1.04 0.08
C TRP A 136 6.61 -1.84 0.43
N ALA A 137 6.58 -3.14 0.15
CA ALA A 137 7.68 -4.05 0.40
C ALA A 137 8.42 -4.34 -0.91
N LEU A 138 9.73 -4.13 -0.89
CA LEU A 138 10.63 -4.39 -2.00
C LEU A 138 11.91 -4.99 -1.44
N ASP A 139 12.31 -6.15 -1.95
CA ASP A 139 13.45 -6.92 -1.45
C ASP A 139 13.41 -7.10 0.09
N ASN A 140 14.37 -6.50 0.81
CA ASN A 140 14.51 -6.54 2.26
C ASN A 140 14.11 -5.23 2.95
N VAL A 141 13.39 -4.34 2.25
CA VAL A 141 12.99 -3.02 2.76
C VAL A 141 11.48 -2.87 2.68
N MET A 142 10.91 -2.23 3.70
CA MET A 142 9.50 -1.83 3.70
C MET A 142 9.41 -0.33 3.97
N THR A 143 8.56 0.36 3.21
CA THR A 143 8.21 1.76 3.49
C THR A 143 6.73 1.91 3.74
N ALA A 144 6.43 2.60 4.83
CA ALA A 144 5.11 3.03 5.21
C ALA A 144 5.03 4.55 5.02
N ASN A 145 4.03 5.01 4.27
CA ASN A 145 3.84 6.43 3.96
C ASN A 145 2.64 6.99 4.72
N PHE A 146 2.44 6.59 5.96
CA PHE A 146 1.17 6.72 6.64
C PHE A 146 1.46 7.15 8.06
N PHE A 147 0.67 8.09 8.61
CA PHE A 147 0.07 8.03 9.95
C PHE A 147 -0.93 9.19 10.09
N ALA A 148 -2.17 8.85 10.44
CA ALA A 148 -3.02 9.80 11.12
C ALA A 148 -2.59 9.79 12.60
N GLU A 149 -2.14 10.92 13.11
CA GLU A 149 -1.59 11.02 14.47
C GLU A 149 -2.08 12.29 15.15
N THR A 150 -2.21 12.22 16.47
CA THR A 150 -2.39 13.39 17.32
C THR A 150 -1.62 13.26 18.63
N VAL A 151 -1.21 14.39 19.21
CA VAL A 151 -0.46 14.44 20.47
C VAL A 151 -1.09 15.48 21.40
N GLU A 152 -1.35 15.10 22.65
CA GLU A 152 -1.85 16.01 23.69
C GLU A 152 -1.15 15.68 25.03
N PRO A 153 0.07 16.20 25.25
CA PRO A 153 0.88 15.86 26.41
C PRO A 153 0.16 16.22 27.71
N GLY A 154 0.19 15.31 28.68
CA GLY A 154 -0.50 15.46 29.97
C GLY A 154 -1.98 15.06 29.96
N VAL A 155 -2.54 14.74 28.79
CA VAL A 155 -3.89 14.16 28.65
C VAL A 155 -3.80 12.68 28.30
N PHE A 156 -3.03 12.33 27.26
CA PHE A 156 -2.80 10.95 26.85
C PHE A 156 -1.40 10.49 27.27
N ARG A 157 -1.20 9.16 27.37
CA ARG A 157 0.07 8.58 27.80
C ARG A 157 1.20 8.90 26.82
N ASP A 158 0.86 9.02 25.54
CA ASP A 158 1.79 9.09 24.43
C ASP A 158 1.10 9.61 23.15
N CYS A 159 1.80 9.59 22.02
CA CYS A 159 1.21 9.78 20.69
C CYS A 159 -0.01 8.85 20.49
N CYS A 160 -1.07 9.42 19.94
CA CYS A 160 -2.33 8.74 19.66
C CYS A 160 -2.40 8.37 18.18
N GLU A 161 -2.22 7.09 17.88
CA GLU A 161 -1.88 6.64 16.54
C GLU A 161 -2.04 5.10 16.38
N MET A 162 -2.10 4.59 15.16
CA MET A 162 -2.19 3.14 14.87
C MET A 162 -1.01 2.29 15.39
N MET A 163 0.21 2.85 15.44
CA MET A 163 1.42 2.16 15.90
C MET A 163 1.31 1.75 17.36
N SER A 164 0.50 2.47 18.13
CA SER A 164 0.20 2.15 19.53
C SER A 164 -0.69 0.91 19.68
N ASP A 165 -1.50 0.56 18.67
CA ASP A 165 -2.30 -0.68 18.64
C ASP A 165 -1.49 -1.93 18.27
N ARG A 166 -0.36 -2.11 18.97
CA ARG A 166 0.63 -3.18 18.77
C ARG A 166 0.06 -4.61 18.88
N ARG A 167 -1.12 -4.74 19.48
CA ARG A 167 -1.84 -6.00 19.70
C ARG A 167 -2.93 -6.26 18.66
N CYS A 168 -3.19 -5.30 17.78
CA CYS A 168 -4.31 -5.30 16.84
C CYS A 168 -5.66 -5.50 17.55
N VAL A 169 -5.89 -4.79 18.65
CA VAL A 169 -7.16 -4.85 19.41
C VAL A 169 -8.27 -4.15 18.63
N TYR A 170 -7.97 -3.05 17.96
CA TYR A 170 -8.93 -2.20 17.25
C TYR A 170 -8.69 -2.16 15.74
N THR A 171 -7.42 -2.05 15.32
CA THR A 171 -7.03 -1.98 13.91
C THR A 171 -7.44 -3.24 13.17
N HIS A 172 -8.06 -3.07 12.00
CA HIS A 172 -8.41 -4.19 11.13
C HIS A 172 -8.42 -3.77 9.66
N THR A 173 -8.05 -4.71 8.80
CA THR A 173 -8.10 -4.55 7.35
C THR A 173 -9.14 -5.47 6.72
N ARG A 174 -9.72 -5.03 5.61
CA ARG A 174 -10.70 -5.76 4.81
C ARG A 174 -10.34 -5.65 3.34
N LEU A 175 -10.27 -6.78 2.66
CA LEU A 175 -10.27 -6.82 1.21
C LEU A 175 -11.70 -6.59 0.73
N ILE A 176 -11.97 -5.44 0.13
CA ILE A 176 -13.28 -5.09 -0.41
C ILE A 176 -13.46 -5.73 -1.78
N HIS A 177 -12.42 -5.69 -2.61
CA HIS A 177 -12.43 -6.26 -3.95
C HIS A 177 -11.03 -6.67 -4.41
N SER A 178 -10.95 -7.72 -5.24
CA SER A 178 -9.72 -8.16 -5.90
C SER A 178 -10.06 -8.68 -7.29
N SER A 179 -9.38 -8.14 -8.30
CA SER A 179 -9.51 -8.54 -9.70
C SER A 179 -8.22 -8.25 -10.45
N PRO A 180 -8.04 -8.77 -11.67
CA PRO A 180 -6.90 -8.40 -12.51
C PRO A 180 -6.78 -6.90 -12.79
N ALA A 181 -7.89 -6.14 -12.74
CA ALA A 181 -7.88 -4.69 -13.01
C ALA A 181 -7.50 -3.83 -11.80
N ARG A 182 -7.94 -4.23 -10.60
CA ARG A 182 -7.78 -3.43 -9.38
C ARG A 182 -8.02 -4.26 -8.13
N ALA A 183 -7.35 -3.88 -7.04
CA ALA A 183 -7.67 -4.30 -5.67
C ALA A 183 -8.15 -3.09 -4.86
N VAL A 184 -9.19 -3.29 -4.05
CA VAL A 184 -9.76 -2.27 -3.16
C VAL A 184 -9.66 -2.77 -1.73
N ILE A 185 -8.97 -2.01 -0.89
CA ILE A 185 -8.69 -2.37 0.50
C ILE A 185 -9.23 -1.28 1.42
N HIS A 186 -9.87 -1.68 2.50
CA HIS A 186 -10.26 -0.81 3.59
C HIS A 186 -9.40 -1.12 4.81
N TRP A 187 -8.87 -0.10 5.46
CA TRP A 187 -8.16 -0.22 6.72
C TRP A 187 -8.78 0.76 7.71
N ARG A 188 -9.19 0.25 8.88
CA ARG A 188 -9.86 1.05 9.90
C ARG A 188 -9.14 0.88 11.23
N TYR A 189 -8.87 2.00 11.87
CA TYR A 189 -8.21 2.05 13.17
C TYR A 189 -8.61 3.32 13.95
N PRO A 190 -8.54 3.30 15.29
CA PRO A 190 -8.67 4.50 16.10
C PRO A 190 -7.32 5.20 16.30
N LEU A 191 -7.36 6.50 16.61
CA LEU A 191 -6.20 7.17 17.20
C LEU A 191 -6.11 6.72 18.66
N VAL A 192 -5.15 5.83 18.96
CA VAL A 192 -5.04 5.18 20.27
C VAL A 192 -3.67 5.44 20.88
N ASP A 193 -3.60 5.67 22.18
CA ASP A 193 -2.32 5.80 22.88
C ASP A 193 -1.71 4.45 23.28
N SER A 194 -0.48 4.47 23.80
CA SER A 194 0.21 3.24 24.24
C SER A 194 -0.45 2.55 25.45
N ALA A 195 -1.42 3.18 26.11
CA ALA A 195 -2.27 2.60 27.15
C ALA A 195 -3.57 1.97 26.58
N TYR A 196 -3.74 1.94 25.26
CA TYR A 196 -4.95 1.46 24.56
C TYR A 196 -6.19 2.33 24.79
N THR A 197 -5.99 3.61 25.15
CA THR A 197 -7.06 4.62 25.24
C THR A 197 -7.32 5.21 23.87
N VAL A 198 -8.56 5.12 23.38
CA VAL A 198 -8.95 5.81 22.13
C VAL A 198 -9.06 7.30 22.40
N CYS A 199 -8.20 8.08 21.75
CA CYS A 199 -8.08 9.51 21.97
C CYS A 199 -9.26 10.24 21.31
N ARG A 200 -10.06 10.92 22.13
CA ARG A 200 -11.23 11.72 21.72
C ARG A 200 -12.25 10.95 20.85
N ASP A 201 -12.36 9.63 21.04
CA ASP A 201 -13.22 8.75 20.24
C ASP A 201 -12.98 8.86 18.71
N GLN A 202 -11.75 9.21 18.30
CA GLN A 202 -11.42 9.46 16.90
C GLN A 202 -11.08 8.18 16.16
N TRP A 203 -11.78 7.99 15.04
CA TRP A 203 -11.58 6.87 14.13
C TRP A 203 -11.09 7.36 12.77
N VAL A 204 -10.31 6.49 12.12
CA VAL A 204 -9.76 6.68 10.80
C VAL A 204 -10.20 5.54 9.91
N ASP A 205 -10.68 5.88 8.72
CA ASP A 205 -10.95 4.96 7.63
C ASP A 205 -10.03 5.29 6.46
N GLU A 206 -9.24 4.32 6.02
CA GLU A 206 -8.41 4.45 4.85
C GLU A 206 -8.85 3.50 3.75
N MET A 207 -9.05 4.05 2.55
CA MET A 207 -9.38 3.30 1.34
C MET A 207 -8.19 3.33 0.39
N TYR A 208 -7.74 2.15 -0.05
CA TYR A 208 -6.69 2.00 -1.04
C TYR A 208 -7.26 1.41 -2.32
N PHE A 209 -7.07 2.10 -3.43
CA PHE A 209 -7.37 1.65 -4.78
C PHE A 209 -6.05 1.31 -5.47
N VAL A 210 -5.66 0.04 -5.45
CA VAL A 210 -4.35 -0.46 -5.88
C VAL A 210 -4.44 -1.02 -7.30
N TYR A 211 -3.48 -0.67 -8.16
CA TYR A 211 -3.47 -1.00 -9.59
C TYR A 211 -2.30 -1.93 -9.98
N PRO A 212 -2.41 -2.67 -11.11
CA PRO A 212 -1.37 -3.59 -11.59
C PRO A 212 0.00 -2.95 -11.82
N ASP A 213 0.06 -1.66 -12.08
CA ASP A 213 1.28 -0.88 -12.27
C ASP A 213 2.01 -0.51 -10.97
N ALA A 214 1.62 -1.12 -9.84
CA ALA A 214 2.17 -0.86 -8.50
C ALA A 214 1.98 0.58 -8.02
N VAL A 215 0.88 1.21 -8.45
CA VAL A 215 0.41 2.52 -8.01
C VAL A 215 -0.92 2.35 -7.26
N ALA A 216 -1.16 3.17 -6.26
CA ALA A 216 -2.41 3.21 -5.53
C ALA A 216 -2.87 4.64 -5.23
N VAL A 217 -4.18 4.86 -5.24
CA VAL A 217 -4.79 6.02 -4.58
C VAL A 217 -5.13 5.63 -3.14
N ARG A 218 -4.62 6.38 -2.18
CA ARG A 218 -4.94 6.31 -0.75
C ARG A 218 -5.86 7.46 -0.39
N ASN A 219 -7.04 7.15 0.13
CA ASN A 219 -7.93 8.14 0.73
C ASN A 219 -7.97 7.92 2.25
N VAL A 220 -7.63 8.96 3.01
CA VAL A 220 -7.62 8.93 4.48
C VAL A 220 -8.78 9.77 4.97
N THR A 221 -9.73 9.16 5.66
CA THR A 221 -10.86 9.86 6.28
C THR A 221 -10.75 9.79 7.78
N ILE A 222 -10.59 10.94 8.43
CA ILE A 222 -10.60 11.07 9.89
C ILE A 222 -11.96 11.61 10.32
N HIS A 223 -12.57 10.98 11.32
CA HIS A 223 -13.82 11.42 11.92
C HIS A 223 -13.53 12.29 13.14
N LEU A 224 -13.61 13.61 12.96
CA LEU A 224 -13.34 14.62 13.99
C LEU A 224 -14.65 15.13 14.59
N ASP A 225 -14.62 15.60 15.85
CA ASP A 225 -15.79 16.31 16.41
C ASP A 225 -15.93 17.69 15.75
N PRO A 226 -17.01 17.97 14.98
CA PRO A 226 -17.20 19.26 14.32
C PRO A 226 -17.41 20.43 15.30
N LYS A 227 -17.71 20.14 16.58
CA LYS A 227 -17.94 21.14 17.64
C LYS A 227 -16.68 21.49 18.42
N ASP A 228 -15.61 20.71 18.30
CA ASP A 228 -14.37 20.97 19.04
C ASP A 228 -13.59 22.14 18.43
N GLU A 229 -13.79 23.34 18.95
CA GLU A 229 -13.10 24.55 18.48
C GLU A 229 -11.57 24.47 18.55
N GLN A 230 -10.99 23.56 19.34
CA GLN A 230 -9.54 23.38 19.41
C GLN A 230 -9.00 22.57 18.22
N VAL A 231 -9.83 21.75 17.58
CA VAL A 231 -9.49 20.96 16.39
C VAL A 231 -9.54 21.81 15.12
N TRP A 232 -10.46 22.79 15.06
CA TRP A 232 -10.74 23.54 13.82
C TRP A 232 -10.08 24.91 13.78
N ARG A 233 -9.69 25.33 12.57
CA ARG A 233 -9.30 26.70 12.24
C ARG A 233 -9.96 27.17 10.94
N PHE A 234 -10.10 28.48 10.79
CA PHE A 234 -10.50 29.07 9.51
C PHE A 234 -9.29 29.12 8.56
N CYS A 235 -9.50 28.73 7.30
CA CYS A 235 -8.52 28.82 6.23
C CYS A 235 -8.92 29.97 5.28
N PRO A 236 -8.27 31.14 5.38
CA PRO A 236 -8.60 32.29 4.53
C PRO A 236 -8.53 32.00 3.03
N GLN A 237 -7.59 31.14 2.60
CA GLN A 237 -7.36 30.80 1.20
C GLN A 237 -8.52 30.01 0.57
N THR A 238 -9.19 29.17 1.37
CA THR A 238 -10.30 28.34 0.88
C THR A 238 -11.66 28.87 1.34
N GLY A 239 -11.69 29.82 2.28
CA GLY A 239 -12.90 30.28 2.94
C GLY A 239 -13.57 29.22 3.81
N ARG A 240 -12.91 28.09 4.08
CA ARG A 240 -13.47 26.92 4.80
C ARG A 240 -12.84 26.74 6.17
N ARG A 241 -13.56 26.04 7.06
CA ARG A 241 -12.97 25.47 8.29
C ARG A 241 -12.19 24.21 7.92
N ILE A 242 -10.95 24.11 8.40
CA ILE A 242 -10.08 22.94 8.22
C ILE A 242 -9.51 22.52 9.59
N PRO A 243 -9.12 21.26 9.78
CA PRO A 243 -8.44 20.84 11.00
C PRO A 243 -7.07 21.50 11.16
N CYS A 244 -6.61 21.60 12.41
CA CYS A 244 -5.29 22.08 12.78
C CYS A 244 -4.24 20.99 12.54
N SER A 245 -3.32 21.24 11.61
CA SER A 245 -2.17 20.36 11.35
C SER A 245 -1.13 20.43 12.49
N MET A 246 -0.40 19.34 12.77
CA MET A 246 0.80 19.37 13.64
C MET A 246 1.86 20.34 13.13
N ILE A 247 1.94 20.56 11.82
CA ILE A 247 2.82 21.59 11.25
C ILE A 247 2.15 22.96 11.40
N GLY A 248 2.68 23.77 12.32
CA GLY A 248 2.33 25.19 12.43
C GLY A 248 0.96 25.46 13.08
N ALA A 249 0.42 24.55 13.87
CA ALA A 249 -0.75 24.83 14.68
C ALA A 249 -0.50 25.97 15.68
N PRO A 250 -1.47 26.89 15.86
CA PRO A 250 -1.44 27.87 16.94
C PRO A 250 -1.40 27.20 18.32
N ARG A 251 -0.80 27.89 19.30
CA ARG A 251 -0.78 27.44 20.70
C ARG A 251 -2.21 27.22 21.21
N GLY A 252 -2.45 26.09 21.87
CA GLY A 252 -3.75 25.72 22.44
C GLY A 252 -4.73 25.07 21.45
N LYS A 253 -4.32 24.85 20.20
CA LYS A 253 -5.06 24.01 19.25
C LYS A 253 -4.64 22.54 19.42
N ARG A 254 -5.60 21.64 19.22
CA ARG A 254 -5.37 20.20 19.09
C ARG A 254 -4.92 19.90 17.69
N THR A 255 -3.85 19.13 17.55
CA THR A 255 -3.16 18.98 16.27
C THR A 255 -3.32 17.58 15.70
N PHE A 256 -3.32 17.50 14.37
CA PHE A 256 -3.38 16.26 13.62
C PHE A 256 -2.32 16.24 12.54
N ASN A 257 -1.72 15.10 12.30
CA ASN A 257 -0.94 14.88 11.10
C ASN A 257 -1.68 13.85 10.26
N ASP A 258 -1.66 14.03 8.95
CA ASP A 258 -2.29 13.15 7.96
C ASP A 258 -1.26 12.26 7.24
N MET A 259 0.03 12.60 7.33
CA MET A 259 1.12 11.83 6.74
C MET A 259 2.47 11.95 7.46
N GLU A 260 2.98 10.82 7.92
CA GLU A 260 4.40 10.63 8.19
C GLU A 260 5.06 9.79 7.09
N LEU A 261 6.36 10.02 6.89
CA LEU A 261 7.19 9.29 5.93
C LEU A 261 8.16 8.42 6.71
N ILE A 262 7.94 7.11 6.68
CA ILE A 262 8.62 6.13 7.53
C ILE A 262 9.24 5.02 6.70
N THR A 263 10.48 4.66 7.01
CA THR A 263 11.11 3.44 6.52
C THR A 263 11.22 2.43 7.64
N VAL A 264 10.91 1.18 7.38
CA VAL A 264 11.17 0.07 8.30
C VAL A 264 12.56 -0.48 8.00
N ASN A 265 13.36 -0.59 9.05
CA ASN A 265 14.71 -1.11 8.98
C ASN A 265 14.71 -2.58 9.45
N PRO A 266 15.29 -3.51 8.67
CA PRO A 266 15.50 -4.86 9.16
C PRO A 266 16.44 -4.88 10.38
N ALA A 267 16.38 -5.98 11.14
CA ALA A 267 17.29 -6.21 12.26
C ALA A 267 18.75 -6.12 11.79
N GLY A 268 19.59 -5.43 12.58
CA GLY A 268 20.99 -5.20 12.27
C GLY A 268 21.27 -4.08 11.27
N ALA A 269 20.23 -3.43 10.71
CA ALA A 269 20.41 -2.34 9.76
C ALA A 269 20.05 -0.98 10.38
N SER A 270 20.92 0.02 10.17
CA SER A 270 20.60 1.42 10.44
C SER A 270 19.97 2.09 9.22
N SER A 271 19.28 3.21 9.43
CA SER A 271 18.68 4.00 8.35
C SER A 271 19.66 4.33 7.23
N GLN A 272 20.93 4.63 7.54
CA GLN A 272 21.97 4.97 6.57
C GLN A 272 22.35 3.81 5.63
N ARG A 273 22.17 2.57 6.06
CA ARG A 273 22.45 1.39 5.23
C ARG A 273 21.36 1.17 4.17
N ILE A 274 20.12 1.52 4.52
CA ILE A 274 18.92 1.28 3.70
C ILE A 274 18.64 2.51 2.80
N THR A 275 18.83 3.69 3.37
CA THR A 275 18.52 5.00 2.80
C THR A 275 19.85 5.74 2.57
N PRO A 276 20.47 5.65 1.37
CA PRO A 276 21.72 6.36 1.08
C PRO A 276 21.59 7.89 1.23
N VAL A 277 22.71 8.61 1.33
CA VAL A 277 22.75 10.07 1.58
C VAL A 277 21.94 10.90 0.56
N LYS A 278 21.72 10.38 -0.66
CA LYS A 278 20.88 10.98 -1.72
C LYS A 278 19.61 10.16 -2.02
N ALA A 279 19.16 9.36 -1.05
CA ALA A 279 17.97 8.53 -1.19
C ALA A 279 16.74 9.35 -1.49
N LEU A 280 16.58 10.50 -0.84
CA LEU A 280 15.37 11.29 -1.00
C LEU A 280 15.51 12.23 -2.20
N THR A 281 14.53 12.16 -3.10
CA THR A 281 14.39 13.11 -4.19
C THR A 281 13.02 13.73 -4.11
N ILE A 282 12.99 15.05 -4.12
CA ILE A 282 11.76 15.81 -4.31
C ILE A 282 11.66 16.14 -5.78
N LEU A 283 10.54 15.80 -6.37
CA LEU A 283 10.15 16.21 -7.71
C LEU A 283 8.89 17.06 -7.60
N ASP A 284 8.63 17.91 -8.58
CA ASP A 284 7.31 18.51 -8.79
C ASP A 284 6.75 18.08 -10.16
N THR A 285 5.69 18.72 -10.64
CA THR A 285 5.18 18.49 -12.00
C THR A 285 5.77 19.44 -13.05
N HIS A 286 6.68 20.35 -12.68
CA HIS A 286 7.22 21.44 -13.52
C HIS A 286 8.75 21.35 -13.67
N ASP A 287 9.29 20.13 -13.73
CA ASP A 287 10.71 19.82 -13.94
C ASP A 287 11.69 20.21 -12.81
N VAL A 288 11.21 20.53 -11.60
CA VAL A 288 12.09 20.67 -10.43
C VAL A 288 12.48 19.28 -9.93
N THR A 289 13.75 18.90 -10.04
CA THR A 289 14.33 17.75 -9.34
C THR A 289 15.30 18.27 -8.28
N GLN A 290 14.98 18.02 -7.02
CA GLN A 290 15.83 18.38 -5.90
C GLN A 290 16.24 17.12 -5.13
N PRO A 291 17.47 16.61 -5.32
CA PRO A 291 17.99 15.59 -4.42
C PRO A 291 18.19 16.23 -3.04
N CYS A 292 17.66 15.59 -2.01
CA CYS A 292 18.00 15.99 -0.64
C CYS A 292 19.38 15.41 -0.32
N ALA A 293 20.35 16.29 -0.08
CA ALA A 293 21.62 15.91 0.51
C ALA A 293 21.54 16.20 2.02
N TRP A 294 22.06 15.28 2.83
CA TRP A 294 22.10 15.42 4.29
C TRP A 294 23.55 15.65 4.74
N PRO A 295 23.80 16.39 5.85
CA PRO A 295 22.88 16.90 6.87
C PRO A 295 22.29 18.30 6.59
N GLU A 296 22.52 18.85 5.40
CA GLU A 296 22.02 20.17 4.98
C GLU A 296 20.75 19.99 4.12
N PRO A 297 19.57 19.67 4.71
CA PRO A 297 18.36 19.60 3.92
C PRO A 297 18.15 20.93 3.20
N PRO A 298 17.60 20.91 1.99
CA PRO A 298 17.18 22.14 1.36
C PRO A 298 16.14 22.86 2.22
N ASP A 299 16.17 24.19 2.20
CA ASP A 299 15.17 25.01 2.89
C ASP A 299 13.81 24.83 2.22
N PHE A 300 12.86 24.21 2.94
CA PHE A 300 11.50 23.92 2.48
C PHE A 300 10.51 25.05 2.77
N GLY A 301 10.97 26.31 2.75
CA GLY A 301 10.13 27.49 2.97
C GLY A 301 9.21 27.90 1.81
N LYS A 302 9.24 27.21 0.66
CA LYS A 302 8.37 27.51 -0.49
C LYS A 302 7.17 26.56 -0.52
N SER A 303 5.97 27.09 -0.76
CA SER A 303 4.79 26.30 -1.13
C SER A 303 4.89 25.99 -2.63
N LEU A 304 5.02 24.71 -3.02
CA LEU A 304 4.93 24.28 -4.42
C LEU A 304 3.53 23.68 -4.72
N ASP A 305 3.09 23.82 -5.97
CA ASP A 305 1.73 23.51 -6.39
C ASP A 305 1.41 22.00 -6.47
N ALA A 306 2.42 21.14 -6.71
CA ALA A 306 2.27 19.68 -6.80
C ALA A 306 3.58 18.96 -6.44
N TYR A 307 3.74 18.53 -5.18
CA TYR A 307 4.93 17.82 -4.75
C TYR A 307 4.81 16.31 -5.01
N ILE A 308 5.89 15.75 -5.55
CA ILE A 308 6.15 14.32 -5.60
C ILE A 308 7.33 14.07 -4.67
N PHE A 309 7.06 13.40 -3.56
CA PHE A 309 8.11 12.96 -2.66
C PHE A 309 8.51 11.53 -3.02
N ARG A 310 9.75 11.32 -3.48
CA ARG A 310 10.29 9.99 -3.79
C ARG A 310 11.41 9.61 -2.84
N MET A 311 11.26 8.43 -2.25
CA MET A 311 12.30 7.72 -1.51
C MET A 311 12.97 6.70 -2.44
N ASN A 312 14.22 6.94 -2.82
CA ASN A 312 15.05 5.96 -3.52
C ASN A 312 15.82 5.11 -2.51
N TYR A 313 15.76 3.79 -2.66
CA TYR A 313 16.70 2.91 -1.99
C TYR A 313 18.00 2.77 -2.78
N ARG A 314 19.03 2.22 -2.13
CA ARG A 314 20.34 1.98 -2.76
C ARG A 314 20.24 1.06 -3.99
N SER A 315 19.33 0.09 -3.97
CA SER A 315 18.92 -0.74 -5.10
C SER A 315 17.49 -0.35 -5.48
N ARG A 316 17.32 0.43 -6.56
CA ARG A 316 16.02 0.83 -7.11
C ARG A 316 15.14 -0.39 -7.47
N PRO A 317 13.80 -0.24 -7.52
CA PRO A 317 13.00 0.99 -7.55
C PRO A 317 12.77 1.68 -6.19
N GLY A 318 12.40 2.97 -6.23
CA GLY A 318 12.02 3.75 -5.04
C GLY A 318 10.52 3.67 -4.71
N VAL A 319 10.09 4.25 -3.60
CA VAL A 319 8.68 4.47 -3.25
C VAL A 319 8.36 5.96 -3.39
N PHE A 320 7.21 6.32 -3.94
CA PHE A 320 6.78 7.71 -4.04
C PHE A 320 5.44 7.98 -3.36
N VAL A 321 5.20 9.27 -3.10
CA VAL A 321 3.91 9.81 -2.71
C VAL A 321 3.68 11.20 -3.31
N ALA A 322 2.45 11.51 -3.67
CA ALA A 322 2.00 12.81 -4.14
C ALA A 322 0.61 13.14 -3.55
N SER A 323 0.36 14.42 -3.30
CA SER A 323 -0.89 14.92 -2.70
C SER A 323 -1.85 15.45 -3.77
N HIS A 324 -3.15 15.17 -3.64
CA HIS A 324 -4.18 15.81 -4.48
C HIS A 324 -4.41 17.28 -4.11
N GLY A 325 -4.17 17.65 -2.85
CA GLY A 325 -4.25 19.03 -2.38
C GLY A 325 -3.05 19.85 -2.86
N ARG A 326 -3.30 21.02 -3.47
CA ARG A 326 -2.26 22.05 -3.71
C ARG A 326 -1.67 22.50 -2.37
N ASN A 327 -0.42 22.96 -2.37
CA ASN A 327 0.32 23.41 -1.18
C ASN A 327 0.64 22.29 -0.18
N MET A 328 1.23 21.20 -0.65
CA MET A 328 1.81 20.22 0.26
C MET A 328 3.00 20.86 0.98
N HIS A 329 2.99 20.84 2.31
CA HIS A 329 4.10 21.28 3.13
C HIS A 329 4.83 20.06 3.65
N VAL A 330 6.06 19.87 3.18
CA VAL A 330 6.95 18.81 3.68
C VAL A 330 7.92 19.44 4.67
N ARG A 331 7.95 18.93 5.89
CA ARG A 331 8.99 19.22 6.86
C ARG A 331 9.79 17.94 7.07
N LEU A 332 10.95 17.86 6.43
CA LEU A 332 11.92 16.83 6.77
C LEU A 332 12.58 17.18 8.10
N GLN A 333 12.81 16.16 8.94
CA GLN A 333 13.40 16.35 10.26
C GLN A 333 14.73 15.59 10.33
N PRO A 334 15.84 16.19 9.86
CA PRO A 334 17.14 15.60 10.15
C PRO A 334 17.38 15.58 11.65
N ASN A 335 18.16 14.61 12.10
CA ASN A 335 18.63 14.57 13.47
C ASN A 335 19.80 15.58 13.68
N THR A 336 19.56 16.88 13.49
CA THR A 336 20.59 17.94 13.63
C THR A 336 20.99 18.22 15.08
N GLY A 337 20.32 17.60 16.06
CA GLY A 337 20.49 17.88 17.49
C GLY A 337 21.08 16.75 18.32
N MET A 338 20.89 15.47 17.96
CA MET A 338 21.54 14.37 18.68
C MET A 338 22.87 14.02 18.01
N ARG A 339 23.92 14.75 18.37
CA ARG A 339 25.25 14.13 18.37
C ARG A 339 25.20 13.00 19.38
N TYR A 340 24.98 11.79 18.90
CA TYR A 340 25.08 10.60 19.73
C TYR A 340 26.52 10.50 20.27
N GLN A 341 26.75 10.99 21.49
CA GLN A 341 27.89 10.54 22.28
C GLN A 341 27.48 9.17 22.83
N ALA A 342 27.86 8.10 22.14
CA ALA A 342 27.72 6.76 22.68
C ALA A 342 28.53 6.70 23.99
N GLY A 343 27.84 6.65 25.12
CA GLY A 343 28.43 6.35 26.41
C GLY A 343 27.81 5.05 26.90
N ALA A 344 28.60 3.97 26.94
CA ALA A 344 28.22 2.82 27.74
C ALA A 344 28.48 3.18 29.21
N LEU A 345 27.49 2.97 30.08
CA LEU A 345 27.71 2.90 31.52
C LEU A 345 28.46 1.60 31.81
N VAL A 346 29.78 1.70 31.92
CA VAL A 346 30.57 0.62 32.53
C VAL A 346 30.41 0.77 34.05
N ALA A 347 30.26 -0.35 34.76
CA ALA A 347 30.25 -0.38 36.22
C ALA A 347 31.40 0.51 36.75
N ASP A 348 31.06 1.52 37.56
CA ASP A 348 31.92 2.58 38.15
C ASP A 348 31.65 4.04 37.67
N ASP A 349 30.46 4.35 37.13
CA ASP A 349 29.97 5.73 36.91
C ASP A 349 30.89 6.66 36.08
N ARG A 350 31.81 6.09 35.29
CA ARG A 350 32.65 6.85 34.35
C ARG A 350 32.17 6.69 32.92
N TRP A 351 31.89 7.82 32.29
CA TRP A 351 31.54 7.91 30.87
C TRP A 351 32.76 7.59 30.00
N VAL A 352 32.66 6.59 29.12
CA VAL A 352 33.68 6.28 28.11
C VAL A 352 33.07 6.43 26.72
N GLN A 353 33.76 7.16 25.84
CA GLN A 353 33.37 7.41 24.45
C GLN A 353 33.43 6.12 23.62
N VAL A 354 32.30 5.68 23.07
CA VAL A 354 32.22 4.50 22.17
C VAL A 354 31.91 4.94 20.72
N GLY A 355 32.84 5.67 20.10
CA GLY A 355 32.83 5.93 18.64
C GLY A 355 31.66 6.76 18.07
N ASP A 356 31.73 7.02 16.76
CA ASP A 356 30.70 7.72 15.97
C ASP A 356 29.53 6.78 15.66
N LEU A 357 28.29 7.15 16.02
CA LEU A 357 27.10 6.32 15.77
C LEU A 357 26.40 6.65 14.43
N PRO A 358 25.79 5.66 13.73
CA PRO A 358 25.61 5.70 12.28
C PRO A 358 24.14 5.91 11.83
N SER A 359 23.48 6.99 12.23
CA SER A 359 22.15 7.34 11.69
C SER A 359 21.96 8.84 11.50
N LEU A 360 21.57 9.27 10.28
CA LEU A 360 21.29 10.68 9.93
C LEU A 360 19.88 11.12 10.39
N PHE A 361 19.02 10.15 10.68
CA PHE A 361 17.62 10.31 11.06
C PHE A 361 17.36 9.70 12.43
N ALA A 362 16.20 10.02 13.02
CA ALA A 362 15.79 9.39 14.27
C ALA A 362 15.28 7.97 13.99
N ASP A 363 15.93 6.99 14.62
CA ASP A 363 15.48 5.61 14.61
C ASP A 363 14.75 5.27 15.92
N HIS A 364 13.72 4.45 15.79
CA HIS A 364 12.77 4.16 16.86
C HIS A 364 12.54 2.64 16.96
N ILE A 365 12.49 2.12 18.19
CA ILE A 365 12.26 0.69 18.51
C ILE A 365 10.83 0.34 18.89
N HIS A 366 9.98 1.35 19.03
CA HIS A 366 8.63 1.14 19.56
C HIS A 366 7.66 0.57 18.53
N TRP A 367 8.12 0.40 17.29
CA TRP A 367 7.46 -0.20 16.14
C TRP A 367 8.53 -0.48 15.05
N PRO A 368 8.37 -1.47 14.16
CA PRO A 368 7.34 -2.50 14.13
C PRO A 368 7.65 -3.66 15.10
N VAL A 369 6.73 -4.62 15.21
CA VAL A 369 6.93 -5.92 15.87
C VAL A 369 7.40 -5.80 17.33
N THR A 370 6.63 -5.11 18.16
CA THR A 370 6.88 -4.99 19.61
C THR A 370 5.57 -4.84 20.38
N ARG A 371 5.56 -5.08 21.70
CA ARG A 371 4.37 -4.97 22.56
C ARG A 371 4.55 -4.07 23.79
N GLY A 372 5.76 -3.57 24.06
CA GLY A 372 6.11 -3.06 25.41
C GLY A 372 6.85 -1.72 25.50
N TYR A 373 7.10 -1.03 24.40
CA TYR A 373 7.76 0.28 24.43
C TYR A 373 6.74 1.40 24.18
N GLY A 374 6.90 2.54 24.88
CA GLY A 374 6.30 3.81 24.47
C GLY A 374 7.04 4.40 23.26
N THR A 375 6.52 5.48 22.68
CA THR A 375 7.23 6.23 21.65
C THR A 375 8.48 6.82 22.30
N THR A 376 9.63 6.20 22.03
CA THR A 376 10.90 6.67 22.55
C THR A 376 11.92 6.45 21.44
N PRO A 377 12.73 7.47 21.11
CA PRO A 377 13.84 7.27 20.19
C PRO A 377 14.82 6.28 20.82
N LEU A 378 15.52 5.52 19.98
CA LEU A 378 16.60 4.65 20.43
C LEU A 378 17.68 5.48 21.12
N THR A 379 18.06 5.13 22.35
CA THR A 379 19.17 5.74 23.12
C THR A 379 20.42 4.88 23.20
N ASP A 380 20.29 3.57 22.94
CA ASP A 380 21.39 2.60 22.94
C ASP A 380 21.47 1.92 21.56
N PRO A 381 22.56 2.13 20.80
CA PRO A 381 22.75 1.53 19.47
C PRO A 381 22.92 0.01 19.46
N SER A 382 23.27 -0.63 20.58
CA SER A 382 23.34 -2.09 20.61
C SER A 382 21.98 -2.74 20.29
N GLN A 383 20.89 -1.98 20.52
CA GLN A 383 19.50 -2.37 20.25
C GLN A 383 19.13 -2.40 18.76
N PHE A 384 19.99 -1.92 17.86
CA PHE A 384 19.79 -2.10 16.41
C PHE A 384 20.05 -3.55 15.96
N LEU A 385 20.85 -4.32 16.70
CA LEU A 385 21.42 -5.57 16.21
C LEU A 385 20.45 -6.75 16.19
N ASP A 386 19.44 -6.74 17.06
CA ASP A 386 18.63 -7.92 17.36
C ASP A 386 17.16 -7.80 16.93
N ARG A 387 16.71 -6.64 16.41
CA ARG A 387 15.30 -6.38 16.09
C ARG A 387 15.11 -5.32 14.98
N PRO A 388 13.99 -5.36 14.25
CA PRO A 388 13.63 -4.30 13.32
C PRO A 388 13.35 -3.00 14.06
N THR A 389 13.57 -1.89 13.35
CA THR A 389 13.29 -0.53 13.83
C THR A 389 12.55 0.23 12.74
N HIS A 390 12.16 1.46 13.00
CA HIS A 390 11.76 2.36 11.94
C HIS A 390 12.48 3.70 12.03
N THR A 391 12.57 4.35 10.88
CA THR A 391 13.16 5.68 10.74
C THR A 391 12.07 6.67 10.38
N PHE A 392 11.97 7.74 11.17
CA PHE A 392 11.14 8.88 10.83
C PHE A 392 11.91 9.85 9.92
N LEU A 393 11.38 10.12 8.73
CA LEU A 393 12.02 11.01 7.74
C LEU A 393 11.45 12.43 7.75
N GLY A 394 10.16 12.57 8.06
CA GLY A 394 9.48 13.86 8.04
C GLY A 394 7.96 13.76 7.97
N TYR A 395 7.34 14.93 8.11
CA TYR A 395 5.90 15.13 8.00
C TYR A 395 5.58 15.71 6.63
N ALA A 396 4.46 15.30 6.03
CA ALA A 396 3.83 16.01 4.93
C ALA A 396 2.43 16.41 5.37
N ASN A 397 2.00 17.63 5.04
CA ASN A 397 0.62 18.07 5.28
C ASN A 397 0.07 18.74 4.03
N ASN A 398 -1.20 18.51 3.75
CA ASN A 398 -1.89 19.11 2.61
C ASN A 398 -3.31 19.55 3.00
N ALA A 399 -3.94 20.33 2.14
CA ALA A 399 -5.34 20.66 2.31
C ALA A 399 -6.21 19.41 2.06
N PRO A 400 -7.25 19.18 2.88
CA PRO A 400 -8.18 18.08 2.64
C PRO A 400 -8.95 18.28 1.34
N VAL A 401 -9.27 17.17 0.67
CA VAL A 401 -10.10 17.15 -0.54
C VAL A 401 -11.58 17.31 -0.22
N SER A 402 -12.00 16.92 0.99
CA SER A 402 -13.37 17.16 1.48
C SER A 402 -13.43 17.35 2.99
N VAL A 403 -14.35 18.20 3.43
CA VAL A 403 -14.72 18.40 4.84
C VAL A 403 -16.24 18.31 4.90
N ALA A 404 -16.78 17.29 5.56
CA ALA A 404 -18.21 17.11 5.75
C ALA A 404 -18.70 17.81 7.02
N GLU A 405 -19.98 18.20 7.05
CA GLU A 405 -20.60 18.80 8.24
C GLU A 405 -20.61 17.87 9.46
N SER A 406 -20.58 16.55 9.22
CA SER A 406 -20.45 15.53 10.27
C SER A 406 -19.09 15.53 10.97
N GLY A 407 -18.11 16.26 10.44
CA GLY A 407 -16.73 16.25 10.92
C GLY A 407 -15.83 15.21 10.27
N ALA A 408 -16.34 14.46 9.28
CA ALA A 408 -15.50 13.61 8.44
C ALA A 408 -14.63 14.46 7.50
N VAL A 409 -13.31 14.31 7.60
CA VAL A 409 -12.33 15.03 6.77
C VAL A 409 -11.52 14.03 5.98
N THR A 410 -11.44 14.23 4.66
CA THR A 410 -10.76 13.31 3.75
C THR A 410 -9.56 13.98 3.07
N TRP A 411 -8.44 13.27 3.02
CA TRP A 411 -7.27 13.56 2.21
C TRP A 411 -7.05 12.45 1.18
N SER A 412 -6.49 12.81 0.03
CA SER A 412 -6.20 11.86 -1.04
C SER A 412 -4.76 11.98 -1.51
N TRP A 413 -4.13 10.83 -1.69
CA TRP A 413 -2.72 10.69 -2.02
C TRP A 413 -2.54 9.66 -3.13
N LEU A 414 -1.65 9.93 -4.07
CA LEU A 414 -1.14 8.92 -4.99
C LEU A 414 0.16 8.38 -4.42
N CYS A 415 0.31 7.06 -4.34
CA CYS A 415 1.53 6.44 -3.81
C CYS A 415 1.83 5.14 -4.55
N GLY A 416 3.06 4.67 -4.47
CA GLY A 416 3.42 3.45 -5.19
C GLY A 416 4.90 3.22 -5.30
N ILE A 417 5.24 2.19 -6.06
CA ILE A 417 6.60 1.99 -6.54
C ILE A 417 6.87 2.99 -7.66
N ALA A 418 7.93 3.80 -7.48
CA ALA A 418 8.32 4.79 -8.45
C ALA A 418 8.83 4.12 -9.73
N PRO A 419 8.38 4.55 -10.91
CA PRO A 419 9.06 4.20 -12.16
C PRO A 419 10.53 4.58 -12.11
N ASP A 420 11.38 3.86 -12.84
CA ASP A 420 12.82 4.15 -12.93
C ASP A 420 13.13 5.48 -13.64
N ASP A 421 12.13 6.04 -14.34
CA ASP A 421 12.20 7.31 -15.07
C ASP A 421 11.40 8.42 -14.35
N ASP A 422 12.11 9.51 -14.02
CA ASP A 422 11.54 10.71 -13.41
C ASP A 422 10.47 11.34 -14.31
N ALA A 423 10.66 11.37 -15.63
CA ALA A 423 9.69 11.96 -16.56
C ALA A 423 8.36 11.18 -16.51
N ARG A 424 8.43 9.85 -16.53
CA ARG A 424 7.26 9.00 -16.38
C ARG A 424 6.55 9.19 -15.04
N LEU A 425 7.28 9.33 -13.93
CA LEU A 425 6.68 9.63 -12.62
C LEU A 425 5.98 10.99 -12.61
N ARG A 426 6.58 12.01 -13.24
CA ARG A 426 5.97 13.35 -13.39
C ARG A 426 4.69 13.28 -14.20
N THR A 427 4.70 12.61 -15.36
CA THR A 427 3.50 12.42 -16.18
C THR A 427 2.40 11.71 -15.41
N LEU A 428 2.72 10.62 -14.71
CA LEU A 428 1.76 9.88 -13.89
C LEU A 428 1.07 10.78 -12.85
N VAL A 429 1.83 11.59 -12.11
CA VAL A 429 1.26 12.49 -11.09
C VAL A 429 0.53 13.66 -11.72
N ALA A 430 1.07 14.25 -12.80
CA ALA A 430 0.46 15.38 -13.49
C ALA A 430 -0.91 15.00 -14.08
N GLU A 431 -1.03 13.83 -14.71
CA GLU A 431 -2.30 13.32 -15.24
C GLU A 431 -3.29 12.97 -14.13
N TRP A 432 -2.83 12.53 -12.96
CA TRP A 432 -3.73 12.31 -11.82
C TRP A 432 -4.31 13.63 -11.27
N LEU A 433 -3.50 14.69 -11.23
CA LEU A 433 -3.93 16.00 -10.73
C LEU A 433 -4.74 16.80 -11.75
N THR A 434 -4.35 16.73 -13.03
CA THR A 434 -4.96 17.46 -14.14
C THR A 434 -5.19 16.47 -15.30
N PRO A 435 -6.20 15.60 -15.17
CA PRO A 435 -6.46 14.55 -16.15
C PRO A 435 -6.87 15.15 -17.51
N SER A 436 -6.40 14.51 -18.58
CA SER A 436 -6.89 14.77 -19.93
C SER A 436 -8.40 14.49 -20.02
N ALA A 437 -9.14 15.34 -20.72
CA ALA A 437 -10.58 15.15 -20.89
C ALA A 437 -10.88 13.95 -21.79
N VAL A 438 -11.90 13.18 -21.43
CA VAL A 438 -12.43 12.08 -22.23
C VAL A 438 -13.92 12.32 -22.41
N ASP A 439 -14.36 12.52 -23.64
CA ASP A 439 -15.77 12.81 -23.91
C ASP A 439 -16.64 11.62 -23.51
N GLY A 440 -17.68 11.88 -22.72
CA GLY A 440 -18.57 10.84 -22.19
C GLY A 440 -18.07 10.16 -20.91
N ALA A 441 -16.96 10.61 -20.33
CA ALA A 441 -16.48 10.15 -19.04
C ALA A 441 -16.07 11.31 -18.11
N GLN A 442 -16.18 11.10 -16.80
CA GLN A 442 -15.73 12.03 -15.77
C GLN A 442 -14.60 11.41 -14.97
N TYR A 443 -13.48 12.11 -14.82
CA TYR A 443 -12.38 11.63 -14.00
C TYR A 443 -12.71 11.74 -12.50
N ASP A 444 -12.52 10.63 -11.78
CA ASP A 444 -12.59 10.53 -10.33
C ASP A 444 -11.17 10.42 -9.76
N PRO A 445 -10.59 11.51 -9.22
CA PRO A 445 -9.23 11.50 -8.70
C PRO A 445 -9.09 10.67 -7.43
N LEU A 446 -10.16 10.44 -6.66
CA LEU A 446 -10.12 9.58 -5.46
C LEU A 446 -9.94 8.11 -5.81
N GLN A 447 -10.09 7.77 -7.09
CA GLN A 447 -9.86 6.43 -7.61
C GLN A 447 -8.80 6.41 -8.71
N ARG A 448 -8.35 7.55 -9.27
CA ARG A 448 -7.52 7.57 -10.48
C ARG A 448 -8.19 6.80 -11.63
N ALA A 449 -9.47 7.09 -11.87
CA ALA A 449 -10.25 6.40 -12.89
C ALA A 449 -11.30 7.30 -13.56
N TYR A 450 -11.57 7.06 -14.83
CA TYR A 450 -12.64 7.70 -15.59
C TYR A 450 -13.96 6.94 -15.40
N ARG A 451 -14.95 7.59 -14.78
CA ARG A 451 -16.32 7.09 -14.69
C ARG A 451 -17.07 7.37 -15.98
N VAL A 452 -17.47 6.33 -16.67
CA VAL A 452 -18.17 6.41 -17.95
C VAL A 452 -19.66 6.61 -17.69
N GLN A 453 -20.27 7.55 -18.40
CA GLN A 453 -21.69 7.84 -18.24
C GLN A 453 -22.56 6.69 -18.77
N PRO A 454 -23.68 6.34 -18.09
CA PRO A 454 -24.60 5.32 -18.59
C PRO A 454 -25.09 5.62 -20.02
N GLY A 455 -25.08 4.61 -20.88
CA GLY A 455 -25.48 4.75 -22.29
C GLY A 455 -24.42 5.32 -23.23
N GLN A 456 -23.26 5.73 -22.71
CA GLN A 456 -22.12 6.14 -23.53
C GLN A 456 -21.42 4.92 -24.13
N ALA A 457 -21.45 4.79 -25.47
CA ALA A 457 -20.79 3.70 -26.18
C ALA A 457 -19.38 4.06 -26.67
N ASP A 458 -19.19 5.33 -27.07
CA ASP A 458 -17.98 5.82 -27.72
C ASP A 458 -17.32 6.90 -26.86
N LEU A 459 -16.05 6.72 -26.54
CA LEU A 459 -15.24 7.65 -25.77
C LEU A 459 -14.16 8.23 -26.67
N ALA A 460 -14.31 9.50 -27.04
CA ALA A 460 -13.30 10.21 -27.82
C ALA A 460 -12.12 10.59 -26.91
N LEU A 461 -10.91 10.17 -27.31
CA LEU A 461 -9.67 10.46 -26.62
C LEU A 461 -9.08 11.76 -27.17
N SER A 462 -9.17 12.83 -26.39
CA SER A 462 -8.69 14.16 -26.81
C SER A 462 -7.17 14.34 -26.67
N ALA A 463 -6.52 13.46 -25.91
CA ALA A 463 -5.08 13.42 -25.67
C ALA A 463 -4.63 11.97 -25.40
N ASP A 464 -3.31 11.76 -25.35
CA ASP A 464 -2.74 10.50 -24.89
C ASP A 464 -3.10 10.30 -23.40
N LEU A 465 -3.35 9.05 -23.02
CA LEU A 465 -3.68 8.68 -21.63
C LEU A 465 -2.66 7.67 -21.11
N ASN A 466 -2.02 7.94 -19.97
CA ASN A 466 -1.06 7.02 -19.37
C ASN A 466 -1.76 5.93 -18.56
N ARG A 467 -1.78 4.70 -19.11
CA ARG A 467 -2.35 3.51 -18.46
C ARG A 467 -3.69 3.78 -17.75
N PRO A 468 -4.69 4.32 -18.47
CA PRO A 468 -5.92 4.79 -17.84
C PRO A 468 -6.73 3.63 -17.24
N THR A 469 -7.54 3.95 -16.24
CA THR A 469 -8.58 3.08 -15.72
C THR A 469 -9.95 3.67 -16.01
N PHE A 470 -10.91 2.83 -16.41
CA PHE A 470 -12.30 3.19 -16.64
C PHE A 470 -13.23 2.39 -15.72
N ILE A 471 -14.28 3.04 -15.24
CA ILE A 471 -15.35 2.44 -14.44
C ILE A 471 -16.64 2.54 -15.25
N LEU A 472 -17.22 1.39 -15.57
CA LEU A 472 -18.42 1.24 -16.38
C LEU A 472 -19.57 0.77 -15.50
N GLU A 473 -20.60 1.60 -15.32
CA GLU A 473 -21.77 1.25 -14.51
C GLU A 473 -22.72 0.33 -15.30
N GLY A 474 -23.19 -0.75 -14.67
CA GLY A 474 -24.20 -1.64 -15.24
C GLY A 474 -23.69 -2.65 -16.27
N CYS A 475 -22.44 -2.55 -16.72
CA CYS A 475 -21.82 -3.53 -17.63
C CYS A 475 -21.31 -4.75 -16.85
N ARG A 476 -21.41 -5.95 -17.43
CA ARG A 476 -20.88 -7.20 -16.84
C ARG A 476 -19.77 -7.86 -17.65
N SER A 477 -19.72 -7.56 -18.96
CA SER A 477 -18.67 -8.02 -19.86
C SER A 477 -18.33 -6.88 -20.80
N VAL A 478 -17.04 -6.69 -21.05
CA VAL A 478 -16.53 -5.58 -21.85
C VAL A 478 -15.36 -6.07 -22.69
N HIS A 479 -15.40 -5.71 -23.97
CA HIS A 479 -14.33 -5.95 -24.93
C HIS A 479 -13.91 -4.59 -25.51
N PRO A 480 -12.85 -3.98 -24.95
CA PRO A 480 -12.33 -2.72 -25.45
C PRO A 480 -11.96 -2.81 -26.94
N ARG A 481 -12.38 -1.80 -27.70
CA ARG A 481 -11.95 -1.58 -29.08
C ARG A 481 -11.43 -0.17 -29.21
N LEU A 482 -10.28 -0.01 -29.87
CA LEU A 482 -9.71 1.28 -30.22
C LEU A 482 -9.84 1.50 -31.73
N ASN A 483 -10.49 2.58 -32.15
CA ASN A 483 -10.77 2.89 -33.56
C ASN A 483 -11.46 1.71 -34.29
N GLY A 484 -12.42 1.07 -33.60
CA GLY A 484 -13.18 -0.08 -34.09
C GLY A 484 -12.42 -1.41 -34.08
N ARG A 485 -11.11 -1.44 -33.80
CA ARG A 485 -10.31 -2.67 -33.72
C ARG A 485 -10.32 -3.22 -32.30
N ALA A 486 -10.60 -4.52 -32.17
CA ALA A 486 -10.50 -5.21 -30.88
C ALA A 486 -9.08 -5.12 -30.32
N MET A 487 -8.97 -4.85 -29.03
CA MET A 487 -7.69 -4.85 -28.34
C MET A 487 -7.40 -6.26 -27.80
N ASP A 488 -6.13 -6.66 -27.82
CA ASP A 488 -5.71 -7.94 -27.25
C ASP A 488 -5.82 -7.91 -25.72
N VAL A 489 -6.22 -9.03 -25.14
CA VAL A 489 -6.46 -9.20 -23.69
C VAL A 489 -5.21 -8.99 -22.83
N GLU A 490 -4.04 -8.98 -23.45
CA GLU A 490 -2.76 -8.69 -22.81
C GLU A 490 -2.52 -7.18 -22.60
N HIS A 491 -3.27 -6.30 -23.27
CA HIS A 491 -3.15 -4.85 -23.16
C HIS A 491 -4.05 -4.20 -22.11
N PHE A 492 -4.99 -4.94 -21.53
CA PHE A 492 -5.89 -4.45 -20.49
C PHE A 492 -6.25 -5.56 -19.52
N ALA A 493 -6.75 -5.16 -18.35
CA ALA A 493 -7.30 -6.06 -17.36
C ALA A 493 -8.73 -5.63 -17.03
N VAL A 494 -9.59 -6.61 -16.75
CA VAL A 494 -11.00 -6.38 -16.42
C VAL A 494 -11.30 -6.92 -15.02
N GLY A 495 -12.11 -6.19 -14.27
CA GLY A 495 -12.63 -6.61 -12.98
C GLY A 495 -14.10 -6.21 -12.84
N VAL A 496 -14.91 -7.03 -12.17
CA VAL A 496 -16.31 -6.71 -11.90
C VAL A 496 -16.50 -6.50 -10.41
N GLU A 497 -16.83 -5.27 -10.03
CA GLU A 497 -17.05 -4.83 -8.66
C GLU A 497 -18.55 -4.80 -8.35
N ARG A 498 -18.93 -5.32 -7.17
CA ARG A 498 -20.29 -5.18 -6.64
C ARG A 498 -20.30 -4.09 -5.60
N THR A 499 -20.99 -3.00 -5.90
CA THR A 499 -21.18 -1.87 -4.99
C THR A 499 -22.61 -1.83 -4.49
N ILE A 500 -22.87 -0.99 -3.48
CA ILE A 500 -24.24 -0.73 -3.02
C ILE A 500 -25.12 -0.09 -4.12
N LYS A 501 -24.50 0.56 -5.11
CA LYS A 501 -25.19 1.20 -6.23
C LYS A 501 -25.44 0.27 -7.41
N GLY A 502 -24.83 -0.92 -7.42
CA GLY A 502 -24.98 -1.89 -8.50
C GLY A 502 -23.67 -2.57 -8.87
N VAL A 503 -23.57 -3.03 -10.11
CA VAL A 503 -22.37 -3.67 -10.65
C VAL A 503 -21.58 -2.62 -11.44
N GLU A 504 -20.29 -2.51 -11.14
CA GLU A 504 -19.33 -1.69 -11.89
C GLU A 504 -18.31 -2.62 -12.57
N THR A 505 -18.04 -2.43 -13.86
CA THR A 505 -16.91 -3.09 -14.53
C THR A 505 -15.74 -2.13 -14.61
N ILE A 506 -14.61 -2.54 -14.06
CA ILE A 506 -13.33 -1.82 -14.08
C ILE A 506 -12.51 -2.34 -15.25
N VAL A 507 -12.00 -1.42 -16.07
CA VAL A 507 -11.04 -1.74 -17.13
C VAL A 507 -9.78 -0.92 -16.91
N THR A 508 -8.65 -1.58 -16.67
CA THR A 508 -7.35 -0.93 -16.48
C THR A 508 -6.43 -1.31 -17.62
N PHE A 509 -5.94 -0.31 -18.35
CA PHE A 509 -5.03 -0.52 -19.47
C PHE A 509 -3.58 -0.67 -18.98
N ARG A 510 -2.85 -1.64 -19.53
CA ARG A 510 -1.44 -1.91 -19.18
C ARG A 510 -0.46 -1.02 -19.94
N GLY A 511 -0.91 -0.46 -21.07
CA GLY A 511 -0.17 0.50 -21.89
C GLY A 511 -0.92 1.82 -22.04
N ASP A 512 -0.27 2.78 -22.69
CA ASP A 512 -0.84 4.09 -22.96
C ASP A 512 -1.85 4.01 -24.11
N LEU A 513 -2.91 4.82 -24.03
CA LEU A 513 -3.87 4.97 -25.12
C LEU A 513 -3.54 6.24 -25.92
N PRO A 514 -3.52 6.17 -27.27
CA PRO A 514 -3.17 7.32 -28.09
C PRO A 514 -4.33 8.32 -28.21
N SER A 515 -3.95 9.58 -28.40
CA SER A 515 -4.80 10.70 -28.80
C SER A 515 -5.52 10.45 -30.12
N ALA A 516 -6.63 11.18 -30.31
CA ALA A 516 -7.50 11.12 -31.50
C ALA A 516 -8.08 9.72 -31.79
N GLY A 517 -8.04 8.82 -30.80
CA GLY A 517 -8.71 7.53 -30.84
C GLY A 517 -10.16 7.59 -30.37
N VAL A 518 -10.98 6.67 -30.84
CA VAL A 518 -12.30 6.37 -30.27
C VAL A 518 -12.22 5.03 -29.55
N LEU A 519 -12.34 5.07 -28.22
CA LEU A 519 -12.41 3.88 -27.38
C LEU A 519 -13.88 3.48 -27.22
N THR A 520 -14.19 2.21 -27.47
CA THR A 520 -15.53 1.66 -27.24
C THR A 520 -15.43 0.42 -26.37
N PHE A 521 -16.42 0.20 -25.52
CA PHE A 521 -16.51 -1.01 -24.69
C PHE A 521 -17.66 -1.87 -25.24
N GLY A 522 -17.35 -2.80 -26.14
CA GLY A 522 -18.36 -3.71 -26.68
C GLY A 522 -18.82 -4.70 -25.60
N GLY A 523 -20.13 -4.79 -25.35
CA GLY A 523 -20.71 -5.73 -24.38
C GLY A 523 -22.24 -5.75 -24.43
N GLU A 524 -22.85 -6.85 -24.03
CA GLU A 524 -24.31 -6.95 -23.88
C GLU A 524 -24.76 -6.09 -22.68
N THR A 525 -25.42 -4.97 -22.97
CA THR A 525 -26.16 -4.21 -21.97
C THR A 525 -27.43 -4.96 -21.62
N HIS A 526 -27.39 -5.82 -20.61
CA HIS A 526 -28.63 -6.35 -20.06
C HIS A 526 -29.31 -5.25 -19.23
N ALA A 527 -30.39 -4.70 -19.79
CA ALA A 527 -31.35 -3.93 -19.02
C ALA A 527 -31.85 -4.80 -17.84
N HIS A 528 -31.91 -4.15 -16.67
CA HIS A 528 -32.21 -4.70 -15.35
C HIS A 528 -33.32 -5.76 -15.28
#